data_AF-A0A1Q7CX59-F1
#
_entry.id   AF-A0A1Q7CX59-F1
#
_cell.length_a   1.000
_cell.length_b   1.000
_cell.length_c   1.000
_cell.angle_alpha   90.00
_cell.angle_beta   90.00
_cell.angle_gamma   90.00
#
_symmetry.space_group_name_H-M   'P 1'
#
loop_
_entity.id
_entity.type
_entity.pdbx_description
1 polymer ?
#
loop_
_entity_poly.entity_id
_entity_poly.type
_entity_poly.pdbx_seq_one_letter_code
_entity_poly.pdbx_strand_id
1 'polypeptide(L)'
;MDITRGAALRRGVRLEVATIAWMLVEAVIALAAGIAAHSVLLTAFGADSVIELLSGIVLYVRLSAESAGTSRDVERLEATTTRVSAVLLVLLCAYVVLSSVAGIVLRITPSDSIAGVAVSAVAIVAMPLLARAKRRVNQVIGSPSLRADIAETISCAYLAAVTLAGLAVSMLTGWWWIQFIAALALLIWIVPEAHEALEHRRDNGSITGGKA
;
A
#
# COMPACT_ATOMS: atom_id res chain seq x y z
N MET A 1 13.00 -19.10 23.08
CA MET A 1 14.25 -18.61 22.48
C MET A 1 14.09 -17.11 22.32
N ASP A 2 14.41 -16.39 23.39
CA ASP A 2 14.15 -14.95 23.49
C ASP A 2 15.04 -14.22 22.49
N ILE A 3 14.42 -13.73 21.42
CA ILE A 3 15.09 -12.76 20.56
C ILE A 3 15.30 -11.53 21.43
N THR A 4 16.54 -11.31 21.86
CA THR A 4 16.93 -10.09 22.57
C THR A 4 16.47 -8.92 21.71
N ARG A 5 15.77 -7.94 22.29
CA ARG A 5 15.11 -6.82 21.60
C ARG A 5 15.94 -6.20 20.45
N GLY A 6 17.26 -6.07 20.62
CA GLY A 6 18.17 -5.61 19.57
C GLY A 6 18.30 -6.53 18.33
N ALA A 7 18.23 -7.85 18.49
CA ALA A 7 18.17 -8.79 17.37
C ALA A 7 16.82 -8.74 16.64
N ALA A 8 15.71 -8.47 17.36
CA ALA A 8 14.41 -8.26 16.74
C ALA A 8 14.39 -6.98 15.91
N LEU A 9 14.96 -5.88 16.43
CA LEU A 9 15.12 -4.61 15.71
C LEU A 9 15.92 -4.80 14.41
N ARG A 10 17.10 -5.44 14.46
CA ARG A 10 17.89 -5.73 13.24
C ARG A 10 17.13 -6.57 12.22
N ARG A 11 16.33 -7.53 12.69
CA ARG A 11 15.48 -8.36 11.83
C ARG A 11 14.34 -7.55 11.22
N GLY A 12 13.72 -6.65 11.99
CA GLY A 12 12.71 -5.70 11.52
C GLY A 12 13.25 -4.80 10.41
N VAL A 13 14.41 -4.16 10.63
CA VAL A 13 15.07 -3.31 9.63
C VAL A 13 15.32 -4.08 8.31
N ARG A 14 15.87 -5.30 8.38
CA ARG A 14 16.09 -6.13 7.18
C ARG A 14 14.79 -6.49 6.47
N LEU A 15 13.73 -6.73 7.22
CA LEU A 15 12.43 -7.08 6.66
C LEU A 15 11.79 -5.88 5.98
N GLU A 16 11.91 -4.68 6.56
CA GLU A 16 11.46 -3.45 5.91
C GLU A 16 12.22 -3.15 4.62
N VAL A 17 13.54 -3.35 4.60
CA VAL A 17 14.30 -3.21 3.34
C VAL A 17 13.77 -4.16 2.25
N ALA A 18 13.43 -5.40 2.62
CA ALA A 18 12.84 -6.35 1.69
C ALA A 18 11.44 -5.92 1.24
N THR A 19 10.61 -5.40 2.15
CA THR A 19 9.27 -4.88 1.81
C THR A 19 9.35 -3.66 0.90
N ILE A 20 10.21 -2.68 1.20
CA ILE A 20 10.43 -1.50 0.36
C ILE A 20 10.87 -1.90 -1.05
N ALA A 21 11.81 -2.85 -1.16
CA ALA A 21 12.25 -3.35 -2.46
C ALA A 21 11.10 -4.05 -3.22
N TRP A 22 10.29 -4.85 -2.53
CA TRP A 22 9.11 -5.49 -3.10
C TRP A 22 8.06 -4.47 -3.55
N MET A 23 7.71 -3.49 -2.70
CA MET A 23 6.76 -2.41 -3.02
C MET A 23 7.19 -1.63 -4.26
N LEU A 24 8.48 -1.31 -4.38
CA LEU A 24 8.99 -0.59 -5.54
C LEU A 24 8.81 -1.40 -6.83
N VAL A 25 9.15 -2.70 -6.80
CA VAL A 25 8.97 -3.59 -7.95
C VAL A 25 7.50 -3.72 -8.31
N GLU A 26 6.64 -3.93 -7.32
CA GLU A 26 5.20 -4.06 -7.48
C GLU A 26 4.59 -2.79 -8.09
N ALA A 27 4.86 -1.62 -7.51
CA ALA A 27 4.38 -0.33 -7.98
C ALA A 27 4.81 -0.07 -9.42
N VAL A 28 6.09 -0.26 -9.76
CA VAL A 28 6.61 -0.02 -11.11
C VAL A 28 5.93 -0.94 -12.13
N ILE A 29 5.85 -2.24 -11.85
CA ILE A 29 5.24 -3.20 -12.77
C ILE A 29 3.75 -2.93 -12.92
N ALA A 30 3.02 -2.74 -11.81
CA ALA A 30 1.58 -2.53 -11.82
C ALA A 30 1.18 -1.21 -12.50
N LEU A 31 1.88 -0.11 -12.22
CA LEU A 31 1.63 1.18 -12.88
C LEU A 31 1.95 1.14 -14.37
N ALA A 32 3.12 0.60 -14.75
CA ALA A 32 3.48 0.47 -16.16
C ALA A 32 2.49 -0.41 -16.93
N ALA A 33 2.13 -1.56 -16.35
CA ALA A 33 1.13 -2.46 -16.91
C ALA A 33 -0.26 -1.81 -16.99
N GLY A 34 -0.68 -1.08 -15.96
CA GLY A 34 -1.97 -0.40 -15.89
C GLY A 34 -2.09 0.70 -16.93
N ILE A 35 -1.07 1.55 -17.07
CA ILE A 35 -1.04 2.62 -18.07
C ILE A 35 -1.03 2.03 -19.47
N ALA A 36 -0.15 1.06 -19.75
CA ALA A 36 -0.07 0.42 -21.06
C ALA A 36 -1.39 -0.27 -21.46
N ALA A 37 -2.07 -0.87 -20.48
CA ALA A 37 -3.32 -1.59 -20.69
C ALA A 37 -4.58 -0.72 -20.58
N HIS A 38 -4.45 0.58 -20.27
CA HIS A 38 -5.57 1.45 -19.90
C HIS A 38 -6.45 0.86 -18.77
N SER A 39 -5.83 0.10 -17.86
CA SER A 39 -6.50 -0.58 -16.75
C SER A 39 -6.46 0.27 -15.50
N VAL A 40 -7.62 0.83 -15.15
CA VAL A 40 -7.82 1.58 -13.89
C VAL A 40 -7.55 0.69 -12.69
N LEU A 41 -7.91 -0.59 -12.77
CA LEU A 41 -7.69 -1.58 -11.71
C LEU A 41 -6.20 -1.74 -11.37
N LEU A 42 -5.36 -1.98 -12.39
CA LEU A 42 -3.91 -2.12 -12.20
C LEU A 42 -3.24 -0.82 -11.79
N THR A 43 -3.68 0.31 -12.37
CA THR A 43 -3.13 1.62 -12.02
C THR A 43 -3.44 1.96 -10.56
N ALA A 44 -4.64 1.62 -10.08
CA ALA A 44 -5.03 1.82 -8.69
C ALA A 44 -4.24 0.93 -7.73
N PHE A 45 -4.10 -0.35 -8.05
CA PHE A 45 -3.27 -1.28 -7.29
C PHE A 45 -1.81 -0.79 -7.19
N GLY A 46 -1.21 -0.40 -8.31
CA GLY A 46 0.17 0.11 -8.30
C GLY A 46 0.33 1.45 -7.57
N ALA A 47 -0.67 2.33 -7.62
CA ALA A 47 -0.66 3.59 -6.89
C ALA A 47 -0.77 3.36 -5.37
N ASP A 48 -1.55 2.37 -4.95
CA ASP A 48 -1.63 1.94 -3.55
C ASP A 48 -0.28 1.41 -3.04
N SER A 49 0.41 0.57 -3.82
CA SER A 49 1.77 0.11 -3.48
C SER A 49 2.78 1.25 -3.33
N VAL A 50 2.61 2.38 -4.02
CA VAL A 50 3.43 3.58 -3.81
C VAL A 50 3.16 4.20 -2.44
N ILE A 51 1.91 4.18 -1.97
CA ILE A 51 1.54 4.71 -0.66
C ILE A 51 2.13 3.82 0.44
N GLU A 52 2.05 2.49 0.30
CA GLU A 52 2.71 1.52 1.20
C GLU A 52 4.25 1.64 1.14
N LEU A 53 4.83 1.95 -0.03
CA LEU A 53 6.25 2.23 -0.15
C LEU A 53 6.68 3.43 0.72
N LEU A 54 5.89 4.50 0.69
CA LEU A 54 6.16 5.72 1.45
C LEU A 54 6.07 5.46 2.96
N SER A 55 5.01 4.80 3.43
CA SER A 55 4.86 4.43 4.85
C SER A 55 5.98 3.49 5.31
N GLY A 56 6.33 2.49 4.49
CA GLY A 56 7.41 1.55 4.74
C GLY A 56 8.79 2.22 4.88
N ILE A 57 9.10 3.24 4.05
CA ILE A 57 10.33 4.03 4.17
C ILE A 57 10.40 4.73 5.53
N VAL A 58 9.29 5.32 5.98
CA VAL A 58 9.25 5.99 7.29
C VAL A 58 9.44 5.00 8.43
N LEU A 59 8.77 3.85 8.36
CA LEU A 59 8.95 2.79 9.35
C LEU A 59 10.39 2.27 9.39
N TYR A 60 11.02 2.10 8.22
CA TYR A 60 12.44 1.76 8.13
C TYR A 60 13.31 2.79 8.85
N VAL A 61 13.09 4.08 8.62
CA VAL A 61 13.82 5.16 9.29
C VAL A 61 13.58 5.11 10.81
N ARG A 62 12.33 4.90 11.25
CA ARG A 62 11.98 4.77 12.68
C ARG A 62 12.68 3.60 13.35
N LEU A 63 12.62 2.40 12.76
CA LEU A 63 13.26 1.21 13.31
C LEU A 63 14.79 1.33 13.30
N SER A 64 15.35 1.95 12.27
CA SER A 64 16.80 2.22 12.18
C SER A 64 17.25 3.20 13.25
N ALA A 65 16.52 4.31 13.42
CA ALA A 65 16.71 5.30 14.46
C ALA A 65 16.64 4.69 15.87
N GLU A 66 15.63 3.86 16.13
CA GLU A 66 15.47 3.16 17.41
C GLU A 66 16.60 2.16 17.66
N SER A 67 17.08 1.48 16.61
CA SER A 67 18.23 0.57 16.72
C SER A 67 19.55 1.28 17.00
N ALA A 68 19.70 2.53 16.54
CA ALA A 68 20.89 3.36 16.71
C ALA A 68 20.83 4.27 17.95
N GLY A 69 19.67 4.35 18.63
CA GLY A 69 19.47 5.20 19.81
C GLY A 69 19.35 6.70 19.51
N THR A 70 18.98 7.09 18.28
CA THR A 70 18.91 8.48 17.81
C THR A 70 17.50 8.83 17.36
N SER A 71 16.87 9.89 17.92
CA SER A 71 15.42 10.13 17.72
C SER A 71 15.04 11.46 17.05
N ARG A 72 16.00 12.26 16.57
CA ARG A 72 15.76 13.71 16.39
C ARG A 72 14.93 14.14 15.17
N ASP A 73 14.74 13.30 14.16
CA ASP A 73 14.05 13.70 12.90
C ASP A 73 12.90 12.79 12.44
N VAL A 74 12.58 11.72 13.18
CA VAL A 74 11.56 10.73 12.76
C VAL A 74 10.15 11.32 12.79
N GLU A 75 9.81 12.10 13.82
CA GLU A 75 8.46 12.66 14.00
C GLU A 75 8.04 13.59 12.85
N ARG A 76 8.99 14.37 12.31
CA ARG A 76 8.73 15.29 11.18
C ARG A 76 8.52 14.52 9.88
N LEU A 77 9.28 13.46 9.69
CA LEU A 77 9.14 12.57 8.53
C LEU A 77 7.81 11.83 8.57
N GLU A 78 7.42 11.32 9.75
CA GLU A 78 6.11 10.70 9.99
C GLU A 78 4.97 11.68 9.67
N ALA A 79 4.99 12.87 10.26
CA ALA A 79 3.95 13.87 10.02
C ALA A 79 3.83 14.29 8.54
N THR A 80 4.97 14.44 7.86
CA THR A 80 4.99 14.76 6.42
C THR A 80 4.41 13.62 5.60
N THR A 81 4.82 12.38 5.88
CA THR A 81 4.39 11.21 5.12
C THR A 81 2.92 10.92 5.34
N THR A 82 2.41 10.98 6.58
CA THR A 82 0.97 10.87 6.86
C THR A 82 0.16 11.90 6.07
N ARG A 83 0.66 13.15 5.96
CA ARG A 83 -0.02 14.19 5.16
C ARG A 83 -0.02 13.85 3.68
N VAL A 84 1.11 13.38 3.14
CA VAL A 84 1.24 12.99 1.73
C VAL A 84 0.36 11.78 1.43
N SER A 85 0.44 10.71 2.22
CA SER A 85 -0.38 9.50 2.07
C SER A 85 -1.87 9.82 2.15
N ALA A 86 -2.32 10.66 3.09
CA ALA A 86 -3.72 11.08 3.17
C ALA A 86 -4.20 11.77 1.89
N VAL A 87 -3.38 12.65 1.31
CA VAL A 87 -3.71 13.32 0.03
C VAL A 87 -3.70 12.33 -1.12
N LEU A 88 -2.69 11.44 -1.19
CA LEU A 88 -2.58 10.44 -2.24
C LEU A 88 -3.74 9.45 -2.22
N LEU A 89 -4.16 8.96 -1.05
CA LEU A 89 -5.31 8.06 -0.91
C LEU A 89 -6.62 8.73 -1.35
N VAL A 90 -6.83 10.00 -1.02
CA VAL A 90 -8.00 10.75 -1.49
C VAL A 90 -7.98 10.92 -3.01
N LEU A 91 -6.83 11.28 -3.58
CA LEU A 91 -6.66 11.39 -5.02
C LEU A 91 -6.85 10.04 -5.72
N LEU A 92 -6.37 8.95 -5.13
CA LEU A 92 -6.54 7.59 -5.61
C LEU A 92 -8.03 7.19 -5.63
N CYS A 93 -8.76 7.45 -4.55
CA CYS A 93 -10.20 7.23 -4.49
C CYS A 93 -10.93 8.01 -5.61
N ALA A 94 -10.62 9.30 -5.76
CA ALA A 94 -11.22 10.14 -6.79
C ALA A 94 -10.89 9.61 -8.20
N TYR A 95 -9.63 9.25 -8.44
CA TYR A 95 -9.16 8.67 -9.71
C TYR A 95 -9.91 7.39 -10.05
N VAL A 96 -10.04 6.46 -9.10
CA VAL A 96 -10.72 5.17 -9.30
C VAL A 96 -12.19 5.39 -9.65
N VAL A 97 -12.90 6.25 -8.90
CA VAL A 97 -14.32 6.53 -9.16
C VAL A 97 -14.50 7.18 -10.53
N LEU A 98 -13.79 8.28 -10.79
CA LEU A 98 -13.95 9.04 -12.03
C LEU A 98 -13.56 8.22 -13.25
N SER A 99 -12.42 7.52 -13.20
CA SER A 99 -11.92 6.75 -14.33
C SER A 99 -12.76 5.48 -14.58
N SER A 100 -13.27 4.84 -13.54
CA SER A 100 -14.14 3.67 -13.70
C SER A 100 -15.51 4.05 -14.29
N VAL A 101 -16.11 5.13 -13.80
CA VAL A 101 -17.38 5.65 -14.34
C VAL A 101 -17.19 6.11 -15.79
N ALA A 102 -16.15 6.89 -16.07
CA ALA A 102 -15.83 7.33 -17.42
C ALA A 102 -15.57 6.14 -18.36
N GLY A 103 -14.79 5.15 -17.92
CA GLY A 103 -14.50 3.94 -18.70
C GLY A 103 -15.75 3.15 -19.07
N ILE A 104 -16.70 3.02 -18.13
CA ILE A 104 -18.01 2.38 -18.38
C ILE A 104 -18.85 3.19 -19.38
N VAL A 105 -18.97 4.51 -19.18
CA VAL A 105 -19.79 5.39 -20.05
C VAL A 105 -19.22 5.46 -21.46
N LEU A 106 -17.90 5.59 -21.58
CA LEU A 106 -17.19 5.71 -22.86
C LEU A 106 -16.91 4.34 -23.51
N ARG A 107 -17.29 3.24 -22.86
CA ARG A 107 -17.03 1.86 -23.32
C ARG A 107 -15.57 1.60 -23.66
N ILE A 108 -14.66 2.10 -22.82
CA ILE A 108 -13.24 1.83 -22.94
C ILE A 108 -13.01 0.36 -22.62
N THR A 109 -12.24 -0.33 -23.45
CA THR A 109 -11.87 -1.73 -23.23
C THR A 109 -10.43 -1.82 -22.76
N PRO A 110 -10.17 -2.06 -21.46
CA PRO A 110 -8.81 -2.32 -21.00
C PRO A 110 -8.26 -3.56 -21.69
N SER A 111 -7.02 -3.52 -22.14
CA SER A 111 -6.37 -4.69 -22.73
C SER A 111 -5.88 -5.65 -21.63
N ASP A 112 -5.67 -6.90 -22.01
CA ASP A 112 -5.10 -7.89 -21.10
C ASP A 112 -3.65 -7.55 -20.73
N SER A 113 -3.25 -7.93 -19.51
CA SER A 113 -1.89 -7.69 -19.03
C SER A 113 -1.34 -8.87 -18.27
N ILE A 114 -0.49 -9.65 -18.94
CA ILE A 114 0.22 -10.79 -18.33
C ILE A 114 1.13 -10.32 -17.19
N ALA A 115 1.78 -9.16 -17.37
CA ALA A 115 2.59 -8.55 -16.32
C ALA A 115 1.76 -8.19 -15.07
N GLY A 116 0.56 -7.63 -15.28
CA GLY A 116 -0.39 -7.34 -14.21
C GLY A 116 -0.85 -8.60 -13.46
N VAL A 117 -1.20 -9.66 -14.19
CA VAL A 117 -1.55 -10.97 -13.60
C VAL A 117 -0.39 -11.53 -12.79
N ALA A 118 0.84 -11.50 -13.34
CA ALA A 118 2.01 -12.04 -12.68
C ALA A 118 2.32 -11.28 -11.37
N VAL A 119 2.33 -9.94 -11.40
CA VAL A 119 2.66 -9.15 -10.21
C VAL A 119 1.61 -9.33 -9.12
N SER A 120 0.31 -9.30 -9.46
CA SER A 120 -0.76 -9.51 -8.48
C SER A 120 -0.75 -10.93 -7.91
N ALA A 121 -0.45 -11.95 -8.72
CA ALA A 121 -0.32 -13.33 -8.24
C ALA A 121 0.84 -13.49 -7.26
N VAL A 122 1.98 -12.86 -7.52
CA VAL A 122 3.11 -12.88 -6.58
C VAL A 122 2.76 -12.10 -5.32
N ALA A 123 2.11 -10.94 -5.42
CA ALA A 123 1.70 -10.12 -4.28
C ALA A 123 0.79 -10.89 -3.29
N ILE A 124 -0.19 -11.65 -3.79
CA ILE A 124 -1.08 -12.49 -2.97
C ILE A 124 -0.30 -13.48 -2.08
N VAL A 125 0.88 -13.93 -2.52
CA VAL A 125 1.72 -14.86 -1.75
C VAL A 125 2.78 -14.11 -0.93
N ALA A 126 3.45 -13.13 -1.52
CA ALA A 126 4.53 -12.37 -0.91
C ALA A 126 4.03 -11.57 0.30
N MET A 127 2.92 -10.85 0.16
CA MET A 127 2.42 -9.97 1.22
C MET A 127 2.04 -10.72 2.50
N PRO A 128 1.27 -11.83 2.47
CA PRO A 128 0.96 -12.56 3.69
C PRO A 128 2.18 -13.22 4.34
N LEU A 129 3.24 -13.52 3.58
CA LEU A 129 4.50 -14.02 4.12
C LEU A 129 5.27 -12.91 4.83
N LEU A 130 5.36 -11.72 4.21
CA LEU A 130 5.96 -10.53 4.80
C LEU A 130 5.21 -10.12 6.08
N ALA A 131 3.89 -10.02 6.03
CA ALA A 131 3.06 -9.69 7.19
C ALA A 131 3.25 -10.68 8.35
N ARG A 132 3.34 -11.98 8.07
CA ARG A 132 3.63 -13.00 9.09
C ARG A 132 5.02 -12.82 9.71
N ALA A 133 6.03 -12.52 8.90
CA ALA A 133 7.39 -12.27 9.38
C ALA A 133 7.43 -11.00 10.25
N LYS A 134 6.76 -9.93 9.83
CA LYS A 134 6.66 -8.66 10.55
C LYS A 134 5.93 -8.83 11.88
N ARG A 135 4.83 -9.60 11.90
CA ARG A 135 4.10 -9.95 13.13
C ARG A 135 4.97 -10.62 14.19
N ARG A 136 5.83 -11.57 13.80
CA ARG A 136 6.75 -12.24 14.75
C ARG A 136 7.76 -11.26 15.35
N VAL A 137 8.24 -10.31 14.54
CA VAL A 137 9.15 -9.26 15.02
C VAL A 137 8.40 -8.31 15.95
N ASN A 138 7.17 -7.92 15.59
CA ASN A 138 6.39 -6.97 16.37
C ASN A 138 5.92 -7.53 17.73
N GLN A 139 5.80 -8.85 17.88
CA GLN A 139 5.54 -9.48 19.18
C GLN A 139 6.65 -9.21 20.20
N VAL A 140 7.88 -8.92 19.74
CA VAL A 140 9.03 -8.61 20.61
C VAL A 140 9.21 -7.10 20.76
N ILE A 141 9.03 -6.34 19.67
CA ILE A 141 9.25 -4.88 19.67
C ILE A 141 8.07 -4.12 20.30
N GLY A 142 6.83 -4.57 20.03
CA GLY A 142 5.61 -3.92 20.50
C GLY A 142 5.33 -2.56 19.85
N SER A 143 5.83 -2.31 18.64
CA SER A 143 5.73 -1.02 17.95
C SER A 143 4.34 -0.80 17.33
N PRO A 144 3.66 0.32 17.64
CA PRO A 144 2.42 0.70 16.98
C PRO A 144 2.57 0.91 15.47
N SER A 145 3.68 1.53 15.04
CA SER A 145 3.95 1.83 13.62
C SER A 145 4.16 0.57 12.80
N LEU A 146 4.88 -0.41 13.36
CA LEU A 146 5.04 -1.73 12.72
C LEU A 146 3.71 -2.51 12.68
N ARG A 147 2.78 -2.25 13.61
CA ARG A 147 1.44 -2.85 13.57
C ARG A 147 0.57 -2.25 12.46
N ALA A 148 0.66 -0.94 12.23
CA ALA A 148 -0.03 -0.26 11.15
C ALA A 148 0.46 -0.79 9.79
N ASP A 149 1.77 -0.84 9.60
CA ASP A 149 2.39 -1.38 8.38
C ASP A 149 2.04 -2.88 8.13
N ILE A 150 1.95 -3.70 9.18
CA ILE A 150 1.43 -5.08 9.04
C ILE A 150 0.00 -5.10 8.51
N ALA A 151 -0.83 -4.12 8.89
CA ALA A 151 -2.20 -4.01 8.41
C ALA A 151 -2.24 -3.58 6.94
N GLU A 152 -1.45 -2.56 6.55
CA GLU A 152 -1.28 -2.13 5.16
C GLU A 152 -0.83 -3.29 4.26
N THR A 153 0.22 -4.02 4.64
CA THR A 153 0.68 -5.20 3.87
C THR A 153 -0.41 -6.26 3.70
N ILE A 154 -1.33 -6.41 4.68
CA ILE A 154 -2.45 -7.34 4.54
C ILE A 154 -3.54 -6.77 3.62
N SER A 155 -3.84 -5.47 3.71
CA SER A 155 -4.74 -4.78 2.79
C SER A 155 -4.25 -4.92 1.35
N CYS A 156 -2.95 -4.74 1.10
CA CYS A 156 -2.35 -4.93 -0.21
C CYS A 156 -2.53 -6.37 -0.74
N ALA A 157 -2.44 -7.39 0.14
CA ALA A 157 -2.75 -8.77 -0.25
C ALA A 157 -4.21 -8.93 -0.74
N TYR A 158 -5.17 -8.27 -0.10
CA TYR A 158 -6.58 -8.28 -0.53
C TYR A 158 -6.78 -7.50 -1.83
N LEU A 159 -6.16 -6.33 -1.97
CA LEU A 159 -6.19 -5.54 -3.21
C LEU A 159 -5.58 -6.32 -4.38
N ALA A 160 -4.48 -7.02 -4.15
CA ALA A 160 -3.87 -7.92 -5.12
C ALA A 160 -4.80 -9.09 -5.50
N ALA A 161 -5.53 -9.66 -4.54
CA ALA A 161 -6.50 -10.72 -4.79
C ALA A 161 -7.68 -10.23 -5.65
N VAL A 162 -8.25 -9.07 -5.33
CA VAL A 162 -9.32 -8.45 -6.12
C VAL A 162 -8.82 -8.07 -7.52
N THR A 163 -7.59 -7.55 -7.61
CA THR A 163 -6.95 -7.21 -8.88
C THR A 163 -6.76 -8.44 -9.75
N LEU A 164 -6.17 -9.51 -9.22
CA LEU A 164 -5.98 -10.75 -9.94
C LEU A 164 -7.31 -11.36 -10.39
N ALA A 165 -8.31 -11.39 -9.50
CA ALA A 165 -9.64 -11.90 -9.83
C ALA A 165 -10.30 -11.07 -10.94
N GLY A 166 -10.24 -9.75 -10.85
CA GLY A 166 -10.77 -8.84 -11.87
C GLY A 166 -10.10 -9.02 -13.24
N LEU A 167 -8.78 -9.13 -13.26
CA LEU A 167 -8.02 -9.39 -14.49
C LEU A 167 -8.35 -10.77 -15.05
N ALA A 168 -8.29 -11.82 -14.24
CA ALA A 168 -8.54 -13.19 -14.68
C ALA A 168 -9.96 -13.38 -15.22
N VAL A 169 -10.97 -12.86 -14.52
CA VAL A 169 -12.37 -12.95 -14.99
C VAL A 169 -12.55 -12.16 -16.28
N SER A 170 -11.97 -10.95 -16.38
CA SER A 170 -12.05 -10.15 -17.61
C SER A 170 -11.39 -10.88 -18.79
N MET A 171 -10.20 -11.44 -18.60
CA MET A 171 -9.46 -12.20 -19.62
C MET A 171 -10.21 -13.47 -20.08
N LEU A 172 -10.81 -14.21 -19.15
CA LEU A 172 -11.49 -15.48 -19.45
C LEU A 172 -12.87 -15.28 -20.10
N THR A 173 -13.58 -14.21 -19.74
CA THR A 173 -14.94 -13.93 -20.24
C THR A 173 -14.96 -12.97 -21.43
N GLY A 174 -13.89 -12.19 -21.63
CA GLY A 174 -13.85 -11.07 -22.57
C GLY A 174 -14.71 -9.88 -22.14
N TRP A 175 -15.24 -9.87 -20.90
CA TRP A 175 -16.06 -8.77 -20.42
C TRP A 175 -15.20 -7.59 -19.97
N TRP A 176 -15.21 -6.55 -20.80
CA TRP A 176 -14.42 -5.33 -20.60
C TRP A 176 -14.79 -4.55 -19.33
N TRP A 177 -16.04 -4.63 -18.87
CA TRP A 177 -16.53 -3.86 -17.72
C TRP A 177 -16.11 -4.45 -16.36
N ILE A 178 -15.67 -5.72 -16.33
CA ILE A 178 -15.29 -6.40 -15.09
C ILE A 178 -14.14 -5.69 -14.37
N GLN A 179 -13.15 -5.20 -15.13
CA GLN A 179 -12.02 -4.49 -14.52
C GLN A 179 -12.45 -3.20 -13.84
N PHE A 180 -13.44 -2.47 -14.36
CA PHE A 180 -13.95 -1.25 -13.71
C PHE A 180 -14.74 -1.56 -12.44
N ILE A 181 -15.54 -2.62 -12.44
CA ILE A 181 -16.25 -3.05 -11.22
C ILE A 181 -15.26 -3.53 -10.15
N ALA A 182 -14.23 -4.29 -10.55
CA ALA A 182 -13.17 -4.68 -9.64
C ALA A 182 -12.38 -3.47 -9.10
N ALA A 183 -12.12 -2.47 -9.94
CA ALA A 183 -11.45 -1.23 -9.52
C ALA A 183 -12.28 -0.50 -8.46
N LEU A 184 -13.60 -0.38 -8.67
CA LEU A 184 -14.51 0.18 -7.69
C LEU A 184 -14.56 -0.66 -6.40
N ALA A 185 -14.45 -1.99 -6.49
CA ALA A 185 -14.40 -2.86 -5.32
C ALA A 185 -13.14 -2.62 -4.45
N LEU A 186 -12.02 -2.15 -5.02
CA LEU A 186 -10.84 -1.76 -4.24
C LEU A 186 -11.15 -0.65 -3.22
N LEU A 187 -12.12 0.23 -3.53
CA LEU A 187 -12.52 1.31 -2.63
C LEU A 187 -13.04 0.83 -1.27
N ILE A 188 -13.51 -0.42 -1.17
CA ILE A 188 -13.91 -1.02 0.11
C ILE A 188 -12.76 -0.98 1.12
N TRP A 189 -11.51 -1.11 0.66
CA TRP A 189 -10.31 -1.05 1.50
C TRP A 189 -9.65 0.33 1.48
N ILE A 190 -9.55 0.97 0.31
CA ILE A 190 -8.84 2.26 0.18
C ILE A 190 -9.58 3.41 0.90
N VAL A 191 -10.92 3.41 0.92
CA VAL A 191 -11.70 4.51 1.54
C VAL A 191 -11.52 4.55 3.07
N PRO A 192 -11.66 3.43 3.80
CA PRO A 192 -11.33 3.40 5.23
C PRO A 192 -9.91 3.89 5.52
N GLU A 193 -8.93 3.45 4.73
CA GLU A 193 -7.53 3.84 4.89
C GLU A 193 -7.31 5.34 4.65
N ALA A 194 -7.97 5.90 3.63
CA ALA A 194 -7.97 7.33 3.38
C ALA A 194 -8.55 8.12 4.56
N HIS A 195 -9.63 7.61 5.17
CA HIS A 195 -10.25 8.24 6.34
C HIS A 195 -9.33 8.22 7.55
N GLU A 196 -8.75 7.06 7.86
CA GLU A 196 -7.78 6.91 8.96
C GLU A 196 -6.57 7.83 8.76
N ALA A 197 -6.03 7.92 7.55
CA ALA A 197 -4.91 8.81 7.24
C ALA A 197 -5.27 10.30 7.40
N LEU A 198 -6.51 10.68 7.05
CA LEU A 198 -7.02 12.05 7.23
C LEU A 198 -7.22 12.40 8.72
N GLU A 199 -7.72 11.47 9.52
CA GLU A 199 -7.86 11.63 10.97
C GLU A 199 -6.49 11.86 11.63
N HIS A 200 -5.51 11.00 11.33
CA HIS A 200 -4.14 11.15 11.83
C HIS A 200 -3.51 12.48 11.39
N ARG A 201 -3.81 12.95 10.18
CA ARG A 201 -3.38 14.27 9.70
C ARG A 201 -3.99 15.41 10.51
N ARG A 202 -5.29 15.34 10.86
CA ARG A 202 -6.00 16.38 11.64
C ARG A 202 -5.43 16.45 13.06
N ASP A 203 -5.20 15.30 13.69
CA ASP A 203 -4.65 15.22 15.03
C ASP A 203 -3.23 15.80 15.08
N ASN A 204 -2.36 15.39 14.15
CA ASN A 204 -1.01 15.98 14.04
C ASN A 204 -1.04 17.48 13.70
N GLY A 205 -2.01 17.93 12.90
CA GLY A 205 -2.22 19.34 12.59
C GLY A 205 -2.58 20.18 13.82
N SER A 206 -3.47 19.67 14.67
CA SER A 206 -3.90 20.32 15.91
C SER A 206 -2.77 20.50 16.93
N ILE A 207 -1.86 19.53 17.02
CA ILE A 207 -0.69 19.58 17.91
C ILE A 207 0.34 20.63 17.43
N THR A 208 0.51 20.79 16.13
CA THR A 208 1.39 21.84 15.56
C THR A 208 0.77 23.23 15.51
N GLY A 209 -0.57 23.35 15.52
CA GLY A 209 -1.30 24.62 15.45
C GLY A 209 -1.49 25.34 16.80
N GLY A 210 -1.23 24.67 17.92
CA GLY A 210 -1.34 25.23 19.28
C GLY A 210 -0.10 26.00 19.78
N LYS A 211 0.86 26.30 18.90
CA LYS A 211 2.08 27.09 19.22
C LYS A 211 2.28 28.26 18.25
N ALA A 212 1.22 29.00 17.96
CA ALA A 212 1.31 30.31 17.32
C ALA A 212 0.94 31.40 18.34
#